data_AF-A0A7F5QXK5-F1
#
_entry.id   AF-A0A7F5QXK5-F1
#
_cell.length_a   1.000
_cell.length_b   1.000
_cell.length_c   1.000
_cell.angle_alpha   90.00
_cell.angle_beta   90.00
_cell.angle_gamma   90.00
#
_symmetry.space_group_name_H-M   'P 1'
#
loop_
_entity.id
_entity.type
_entity.pdbx_description
1 polymer ?
#
loop_
_entity_poly.entity_id
_entity_poly.type
_entity_poly.pdbx_seq_one_letter_code
_entity_poly.pdbx_strand_id
1 'polypeptide(L)'
;MWDSRNRMHLDAIAVKLAFVVICEVLAFGHITGCHMNPARSFAPALINLNFEYVWYFIFGQLMGGICGATIYRLLFALPYDDEMEPWIQ
;
A
#
# COMPACT_ATOMS: atom_id res chain seq x y z
N MET A 1 -6.92 -6.21 -10.96
CA MET A 1 -5.87 -5.51 -11.73
C MET A 1 -4.46 -5.93 -11.32
N TRP A 2 -4.13 -6.03 -10.02
CA TRP A 2 -2.87 -6.62 -9.49
C TRP A 2 -3.06 -8.02 -8.89
N ASP A 3 -4.29 -8.32 -8.48
CA ASP A 3 -4.76 -9.67 -8.18
C ASP A 3 -5.82 -10.04 -9.24
N SER A 4 -5.63 -11.19 -9.89
CA SER A 4 -6.55 -11.73 -10.90
C SER A 4 -7.83 -12.28 -10.30
N ARG A 5 -7.80 -12.65 -9.02
CA ARG A 5 -8.95 -13.20 -8.27
C ARG A 5 -10.00 -12.14 -8.01
N ASN A 6 -9.58 -10.88 -7.89
CA ASN A 6 -10.47 -9.74 -7.64
C ASN A 6 -10.75 -8.92 -8.92
N ARG A 7 -10.61 -9.52 -10.11
CA ARG A 7 -10.76 -8.81 -11.40
C ARG A 7 -12.18 -8.29 -11.68
N MET A 8 -13.18 -8.89 -11.04
CA MET A 8 -14.60 -8.54 -11.21
C MET A 8 -15.09 -7.46 -10.23
N HIS A 9 -14.27 -7.01 -9.28
CA HIS A 9 -14.66 -6.04 -8.23
C HIS A 9 -13.74 -4.81 -8.19
N LEU A 10 -13.56 -4.19 -9.35
CA LEU A 10 -12.64 -3.06 -9.57
C LEU A 10 -13.35 -1.68 -9.52
N ASP A 11 -14.65 -1.69 -9.29
CA ASP A 11 -15.60 -0.59 -9.49
C ASP A 11 -15.31 0.65 -8.62
N ALA A 12 -14.47 0.52 -7.59
CA ALA A 12 -14.11 1.60 -6.67
C ALA A 12 -12.68 1.51 -6.12
N ILE A 13 -11.70 1.04 -6.91
CA ILE A 13 -10.29 0.91 -6.45
C ILE A 13 -9.76 2.22 -5.85
N ALA A 14 -9.99 3.35 -6.53
CA ALA A 14 -9.49 4.65 -6.08
C ALA A 14 -10.02 5.01 -4.69
N VAL A 15 -11.31 4.79 -4.45
CA VAL A 15 -11.96 5.07 -3.16
C VAL A 15 -11.44 4.11 -2.09
N LYS A 16 -11.30 2.82 -2.41
CA LYS A 16 -10.73 1.82 -1.48
C LYS A 16 -9.32 2.21 -1.03
N LEU A 17 -8.45 2.60 -1.96
CA LEU A 17 -7.09 3.04 -1.65
C LEU A 17 -7.07 4.36 -0.88
N ALA A 18 -7.88 5.35 -1.28
CA ALA A 18 -7.97 6.63 -0.57
C ALA A 18 -8.46 6.45 0.87
N PHE A 19 -9.43 5.56 1.10
CA PHE A 19 -9.93 5.27 2.43
C PHE A 19 -8.85 4.69 3.35
N VAL A 20 -8.03 3.75 2.84
CA VAL A 20 -6.88 3.20 3.59
C VAL A 20 -5.92 4.32 4.01
N VAL A 21 -5.54 5.19 3.08
CA VAL A 21 -4.65 6.34 3.37
C VAL A 21 -5.27 7.27 4.42
N ILE A 22 -6.58 7.52 4.37
CA ILE A 22 -7.26 8.35 5.37
C ILE A 22 -7.21 7.69 6.76
N CYS A 23 -7.53 6.39 6.86
CA CYS A 23 -7.46 5.65 8.11
C CYS A 23 -6.04 5.70 8.72
N GLU A 24 -5.04 5.55 7.88
CA GLU A 24 -3.63 5.64 8.25
C GLU A 24 -3.23 7.03 8.77
N VAL A 25 -3.64 8.10 8.08
CA VAL A 25 -3.39 9.49 8.53
C VAL A 25 -4.06 9.75 9.87
N LEU A 26 -5.29 9.27 10.07
CA LEU A 26 -5.99 9.42 11.35
C LEU A 26 -5.30 8.64 12.48
N ALA A 27 -4.81 7.44 12.21
CA ALA A 27 -4.13 6.61 13.19
C ALA A 27 -2.71 7.11 13.54
N PHE A 28 -1.91 7.49 12.53
CA PHE A 28 -0.47 7.72 12.67
C PHE A 28 -0.01 9.14 12.35
N GLY A 29 -0.91 10.01 11.89
CA GLY A 29 -0.59 11.38 11.48
C GLY A 29 0.04 12.21 12.60
N HIS A 30 -0.43 12.04 13.84
CA HIS A 30 0.10 12.76 15.00
C HIS A 30 1.51 12.30 15.44
N ILE A 31 1.93 11.10 15.04
CA ILE A 31 3.22 10.52 15.45
C ILE A 31 4.33 10.93 14.47
N THR A 32 4.08 10.76 13.16
CA THR A 32 5.13 10.91 12.14
C THR A 32 4.75 11.86 11.00
N GLY A 33 3.55 12.47 11.03
CA GLY A 33 3.01 13.20 9.87
C GLY A 33 2.50 12.30 8.74
N CYS A 34 2.43 10.98 8.98
CA CYS A 34 1.94 9.96 8.04
C CYS A 34 2.67 9.97 6.68
N HIS A 35 4.00 9.93 6.74
CA HIS A 35 4.85 9.86 5.56
C HIS A 35 4.90 8.41 5.06
N MET A 36 4.06 8.09 4.07
CA MET A 36 3.91 6.74 3.49
C MET A 36 4.44 6.65 2.07
N ASN A 37 5.14 7.68 1.63
CA ASN A 37 5.74 7.76 0.31
C ASN A 37 7.14 8.39 0.45
N PRO A 38 8.22 7.63 0.17
CA PRO A 38 9.58 8.15 0.23
C PRO A 38 9.78 9.43 -0.61
N ALA A 39 9.14 9.53 -1.78
CA ALA A 39 9.23 10.72 -2.63
C ALA A 39 8.56 11.94 -1.97
N ARG A 40 7.45 11.75 -1.26
CA ARG A 40 6.76 12.81 -0.49
C ARG A 40 7.62 13.29 0.69
N SER A 41 8.41 12.41 1.30
CA SER A 41 9.37 12.79 2.35
C SER A 41 10.62 13.45 1.79
N PHE A 42 11.08 13.02 0.62
CA PHE A 42 12.32 13.49 0.01
C PHE A 42 12.21 14.91 -0.55
N ALA A 43 11.10 15.26 -1.20
CA ALA A 43 10.92 16.59 -1.80
C ALA A 43 11.12 17.77 -0.80
N PRO A 44 10.45 17.80 0.37
CA PRO A 44 10.67 18.86 1.35
C PRO A 44 12.04 18.76 2.03
N ALA A 45 12.61 17.57 2.17
CA ALA A 45 13.97 17.39 2.69
C ALA A 45 15.01 18.01 1.75
N LEU A 46 14.83 17.86 0.44
CA LEU A 46 15.68 18.46 -0.59
C LEU A 46 15.60 19.99 -0.58
N ILE A 47 14.38 20.54 -0.48
CA ILE A 47 14.16 22.00 -0.45
C ILE A 47 14.77 22.63 0.81
N ASN A 48 14.63 21.98 1.96
CA ASN A 48 15.14 22.48 3.24
C ASN A 48 16.59 22.04 3.55
N LEU A 49 17.22 21.28 2.64
CA LEU A 49 18.55 20.67 2.82
C LEU A 49 18.70 19.90 4.15
N ASN A 50 17.61 19.31 4.64
CA ASN A 50 17.58 18.53 5.88
C ASN A 50 17.15 17.09 5.58
N PHE A 51 18.11 16.17 5.64
CA PHE A 51 17.92 14.75 5.34
C PHE A 51 17.89 13.85 6.59
N GLU A 52 17.92 14.43 7.79
CA GLU A 52 18.11 13.72 9.06
C GLU A 52 17.11 12.55 9.23
N TYR A 53 15.86 12.75 8.79
CA TYR A 53 14.79 11.77 8.99
C TYR A 53 14.42 10.95 7.75
N VAL A 54 14.98 11.27 6.58
CA VAL A 54 14.56 10.68 5.29
C VAL A 54 14.79 9.17 5.25
N TRP A 55 15.88 8.71 5.86
CA TRP A 55 16.24 7.30 5.86
C TRP A 55 15.24 6.44 6.67
N TYR A 56 14.72 6.93 7.81
CA TYR A 56 13.72 6.19 8.59
C TYR A 56 12.46 5.92 7.76
N PHE A 57 12.03 6.90 6.96
CA PHE A 57 10.88 6.76 6.09
C PHE A 57 11.15 5.73 4.98
N ILE A 58 12.31 5.80 4.31
CA ILE A 58 12.68 4.82 3.29
C ILE A 58 12.66 3.39 3.85
N PHE A 59 13.35 3.15 4.97
CA PHE A 59 13.39 1.81 5.57
C PHE A 59 12.02 1.36 6.08
N GLY A 60 11.28 2.22 6.78
CA GLY A 60 9.96 1.90 7.31
C GLY A 60 8.96 1.53 6.20
N GLN A 61 8.95 2.27 5.09
CA GLN A 61 8.06 1.99 3.96
C GLN A 61 8.46 0.72 3.21
N LEU A 62 9.76 0.48 2.99
CA LEU A 62 10.23 -0.75 2.34
C LEU A 62 9.88 -1.99 3.17
N MET A 63 10.14 -1.94 4.48
CA MET A 63 9.79 -3.04 5.38
C MET A 63 8.28 -3.25 5.44
N GLY A 64 7.48 -2.18 5.55
CA GLY A 64 6.02 -2.27 5.54
C GLY A 64 5.48 -2.91 4.26
N GLY A 65 6.00 -2.49 3.10
CA GLY A 65 5.62 -3.05 1.80
C GLY A 65 5.97 -4.54 1.67
N ILE A 66 7.18 -4.94 2.07
CA ILE A 66 7.61 -6.35 2.06
C ILE A 66 6.73 -7.19 3.01
N CYS A 67 6.50 -6.71 4.23
CA CYS A 67 5.65 -7.40 5.20
C CYS A 67 4.22 -7.55 4.69
N GLY A 68 3.61 -6.48 4.17
CA GLY A 68 2.26 -6.50 3.62
C GLY A 68 2.12 -7.47 2.44
N ALA A 69 3.06 -7.43 1.49
CA ALA A 69 3.08 -8.34 0.35
C ALA A 69 3.24 -9.81 0.80
N THR A 70 4.11 -10.07 1.78
CA THR A 70 4.35 -11.41 2.31
C THR A 70 3.11 -11.95 3.01
N ILE A 71 2.50 -11.14 3.89
CA ILE A 71 1.27 -11.51 4.60
C ILE A 71 0.15 -11.82 3.61
N TYR A 72 -0.04 -10.96 2.61
CA TYR A 72 -1.05 -11.18 1.57
C TYR A 72 -0.81 -12.51 0.84
N ARG A 73 0.42 -12.79 0.42
CA ARG A 73 0.74 -14.05 -0.25
C ARG A 73 0.53 -15.27 0.64
N LEU A 74 0.86 -15.19 1.93
CA LEU A 74 0.67 -16.30 2.86
C LEU A 74 -0.81 -16.58 3.12
N LEU A 75 -1.61 -15.53 3.33
CA LEU A 75 -3.04 -15.66 3.59
C LEU A 75 -3.82 -16.16 2.38
N PHE A 76 -3.43 -15.71 1.19
CA PHE A 76 -4.11 -16.07 -0.06
C PHE A 76 -3.30 -17.09 -0.88
N ALA A 77 -2.45 -17.90 -0.25
CA ALA A 77 -1.62 -18.91 -0.94
C ALA A 77 -2.43 -20.08 -1.54
N LEU A 78 -3.68 -20.28 -1.10
CA LEU A 78 -4.51 -21.39 -1.55
C LEU A 78 -4.81 -21.32 -3.06
N PRO A 79 -4.97 -22.47 -3.74
CA PRO A 79 -5.39 -22.53 -5.13
C PRO A 79 -6.70 -21.77 -5.31
N TYR A 80 -6.75 -20.91 -6.33
CA TYR A 80 -7.97 -20.27 -6.78
C TYR A 80 -8.39 -21.02 -8.05
N ASP A 81 -9.43 -21.82 -7.95
CA ASP A 81 -9.94 -22.58 -9.09
C ASP A 81 -10.76 -21.64 -9.98
N ASP A 82 -10.20 -21.27 -11.14
CA ASP A 82 -10.89 -20.48 -12.16
C ASP A 82 -12.12 -21.23 -12.77
N GLU A 83 -12.31 -22.52 -12.45
CA GLU A 83 -13.40 -23.36 -12.99
C GLU A 83 -14.82 -22.98 -12.51
N MET A 84 -14.96 -22.12 -11.49
CA MET A 84 -16.26 -21.74 -10.92
C MET A 84 -17.01 -20.64 -11.70
N GLU A 85 -16.43 -20.09 -12.77
CA GLU A 85 -17.03 -19.02 -13.59
C GLU A 85 -17.32 -19.51 -15.03
N PRO A 86 -18.36 -20.32 -15.27
CA PRO A 86 -18.70 -20.85 -16.61
C PRO A 86 -19.16 -19.79 -17.63
N TRP A 87 -19.22 -18.51 -17.26
CA TRP A 87 -19.79 -17.43 -18.06
C TRP A 87 -18.76 -16.44 -18.62
N ILE A 88 -17.45 -16.61 -18.32
CA ILE A 88 -16.36 -15.78 -18.86
C ILE A 88 -15.56 -16.55 -19.94
N GLN A 89 -16.25 -17.02 -20.98
CA GLN A 89 -15.61 -17.39 -22.25
C GLN A 89 -15.49 -16.14 -23.13
#